data_AF-A0A655ESQ3-F1
#
_entry.id   AF-A0A655ESQ3-F1
#
_cell.length_a   1.000
_cell.length_b   1.000
_cell.length_c   1.000
_cell.angle_alpha   90.00
_cell.angle_beta   90.00
_cell.angle_gamma   90.00
#
_symmetry.space_group_name_H-M   'P 1'
#
loop_
_entity.id
_entity.type
_entity.pdbx_description
1 polymer ?
#
loop_
_entity_poly.entity_id
_entity_poly.type
_entity_poly.pdbx_seq_one_letter_code
_entity_poly.pdbx_strand_id
1 'polypeptide(L)'
;MRTWADPRMVDPSIEPTKRRPNQCYAGTPVKANRSAHGIAAACTLRGWLGMWSLRVAQTRAAPHLARITCPALVLNAEADTGIFPSDAQQIYDGLASSDKTQVSIDTDHYFTTPGARSEQADTIAKWIAKRWR
;
A
#
# COMPACT_ATOMS: atom_id res chain seq x y z
N MET A 1 -4.52 18.75 4.48
CA MET A 1 -3.37 17.90 4.08
C MET A 1 -3.62 17.40 2.66
N ARG A 2 -2.59 17.06 1.88
CA ARG A 2 -2.79 16.49 0.53
C ARG A 2 -2.26 15.07 0.52
N THR A 3 -3.14 14.11 0.77
CA THR A 3 -2.79 12.69 0.93
C THR A 3 -2.37 12.04 -0.39
N TRP A 4 -2.77 12.62 -1.52
CA TRP A 4 -2.43 12.18 -2.87
C TRP A 4 -1.48 13.16 -3.56
N ALA A 5 -0.47 13.66 -2.84
CA ALA A 5 0.50 14.63 -3.37
C ALA A 5 1.85 14.01 -3.77
N ASP A 6 2.01 12.69 -3.65
CA ASP A 6 3.16 11.99 -4.18
C ASP A 6 3.23 12.17 -5.71
N PRO A 7 4.33 12.68 -6.29
CA PRO A 7 4.47 12.88 -7.73
C PRO A 7 4.22 11.62 -8.57
N ARG A 8 4.49 10.43 -8.02
CA ARG A 8 4.23 9.13 -8.68
C ARG A 8 2.76 8.91 -9.04
N MET A 9 1.83 9.62 -8.37
CA MET A 9 0.40 9.58 -8.64
C MET A 9 0.04 10.19 -10.00
N VAL A 10 0.86 11.12 -10.51
CA VAL A 10 0.59 11.88 -11.74
C VAL A 10 1.59 11.51 -12.84
N ASP A 11 2.86 11.39 -12.49
CA ASP A 11 3.94 11.07 -13.42
C ASP A 11 4.26 9.56 -13.40
N PRO A 12 3.93 8.82 -14.47
CA PRO A 12 4.18 7.40 -14.54
C PRO A 12 5.66 7.06 -14.78
N SER A 13 6.52 8.03 -15.12
CA SER A 13 7.94 7.79 -15.36
C SER A 13 8.77 7.62 -14.09
N ILE A 14 8.30 8.14 -12.95
CA ILE A 14 9.02 8.11 -11.67
C ILE A 14 9.12 6.68 -11.10
N GLU A 15 8.12 5.85 -11.38
CA GLU A 15 8.12 4.42 -11.02
C GLU A 15 7.20 3.69 -12.00
N PRO A 16 7.67 3.23 -13.17
CA PRO A 16 6.79 2.68 -14.20
C PRO A 16 6.12 1.38 -13.73
N THR A 17 4.78 1.33 -13.76
CA THR A 17 3.98 0.14 -13.45
C THR A 17 2.76 0.03 -14.38
N LYS A 18 1.90 -0.98 -14.17
CA LYS A 18 0.64 -1.14 -14.93
C LYS A 18 -0.47 -0.16 -14.51
N ARG A 19 -0.18 0.75 -13.58
CA ARG A 19 -1.15 1.73 -13.10
C ARG A 19 -1.58 2.69 -14.20
N ARG A 20 -2.82 3.14 -14.13
CA ARG A 20 -3.27 4.29 -14.91
C ARG A 20 -2.60 5.57 -14.36
N PRO A 21 -1.94 6.39 -15.20
CA PRO A 21 -1.38 7.67 -14.75
C PRO A 21 -2.45 8.65 -14.26
N ASN A 22 -2.07 9.61 -13.41
CA ASN A 22 -2.95 10.65 -12.86
C ASN A 22 -4.20 10.08 -12.16
N GLN A 23 -4.00 9.01 -11.39
CA GLN A 23 -5.05 8.25 -10.72
C GLN A 23 -4.60 7.92 -9.30
N CYS A 24 -5.52 8.02 -8.35
CA CYS A 24 -5.47 7.35 -7.05
C CYS A 24 -6.69 6.45 -6.87
N TYR A 25 -6.71 5.60 -5.85
CA TYR A 25 -7.87 4.72 -5.62
C TYR A 25 -9.14 5.51 -5.23
N ALA A 26 -9.02 6.81 -4.89
CA ALA A 26 -10.13 7.72 -4.67
C ALA A 26 -10.51 8.58 -5.90
N GLY A 27 -9.96 8.30 -7.09
CA GLY A 27 -10.21 9.04 -8.33
C GLY A 27 -9.02 9.88 -8.81
N THR A 28 -9.28 10.99 -9.50
CA THR A 28 -8.21 11.91 -9.95
C THR A 28 -7.58 12.61 -8.72
N PRO A 29 -6.25 12.58 -8.53
CA PRO A 29 -5.58 13.11 -7.32
C PRO A 29 -5.95 14.56 -6.97
N VAL A 30 -6.06 15.46 -7.97
CA VAL A 30 -6.44 16.86 -7.71
C VAL A 30 -7.85 17.00 -7.15
N LYS A 31 -8.79 16.16 -7.60
CA LYS A 31 -10.17 16.14 -7.11
C LYS A 31 -10.21 15.51 -5.72
N ALA A 32 -9.55 14.38 -5.52
CA ALA A 32 -9.49 13.69 -4.24
C ALA A 32 -8.91 14.58 -3.12
N ASN A 33 -7.80 15.28 -3.40
CA ASN A 33 -7.16 16.20 -2.44
C ASN A 33 -7.98 17.45 -2.10
N ARG A 34 -8.89 17.89 -2.99
CA ARG A 34 -9.73 19.08 -2.79
C ARG A 34 -11.15 18.74 -2.32
N SER A 35 -11.47 17.45 -2.17
CA SER A 35 -12.78 16.99 -1.73
C SER A 35 -12.96 17.21 -0.23
N ALA A 36 -14.17 17.62 0.18
CA ALA A 36 -14.57 17.61 1.58
C ALA A 36 -14.62 16.18 2.18
N HIS A 37 -14.70 15.16 1.32
CA HIS A 37 -14.62 13.74 1.69
C HIS A 37 -13.19 13.19 1.62
N GLY A 38 -12.19 14.05 1.37
CA GLY A 38 -10.80 13.64 1.28
C GLY A 38 -10.23 13.18 2.62
N ILE A 39 -9.24 12.28 2.58
CA ILE A 39 -8.49 11.89 3.77
C ILE A 39 -7.82 13.16 4.34
N ALA A 40 -7.99 13.37 5.65
CA ALA A 40 -7.50 14.56 6.35
C ALA A 40 -8.02 15.90 5.77
N ALA A 41 -9.25 15.91 5.24
CA ALA A 41 -9.98 17.13 4.89
C ALA A 41 -10.16 18.06 6.09
N ALA A 42 -10.35 17.49 7.30
CA ALA A 42 -10.26 18.18 8.58
C ALA A 42 -9.29 17.42 9.50
N CYS A 43 -8.48 18.14 10.28
CA CYS A 43 -7.48 17.55 11.16
C CYS A 43 -7.20 18.45 12.35
N THR A 44 -7.25 17.89 13.57
CA THR A 44 -6.79 18.59 14.78
C THR A 44 -5.26 18.54 14.86
N LEU A 45 -4.64 19.48 15.60
CA LEU A 45 -3.19 19.44 15.83
C LEU A 45 -2.72 18.10 16.42
N ARG A 46 -3.48 17.54 17.37
CA ARG A 46 -3.19 16.23 17.97
C ARG A 46 -3.23 15.11 16.93
N GLY A 47 -4.24 15.10 16.06
CA GLY A 47 -4.33 14.15 14.95
C GLY A 47 -3.15 14.30 13.98
N TRP A 48 -2.77 15.54 13.66
CA TRP A 48 -1.61 15.84 12.83
C TRP A 48 -0.32 15.29 13.41
N LEU A 49 -0.03 15.61 14.68
CA LEU A 49 1.16 15.13 15.37
C LEU A 49 1.20 13.61 15.49
N GLY A 50 0.04 12.97 15.69
CA GLY A 50 -0.06 11.52 15.83
C GLY A 50 0.13 10.74 14.53
N MET A 51 -0.43 11.22 13.42
CA MET A 51 -0.53 10.46 12.17
C MET A 51 0.40 10.90 11.04
N TRP A 52 0.73 12.19 10.96
CA TRP A 52 1.31 12.77 9.75
C TRP A 52 2.52 13.67 9.98
N SER A 53 2.89 13.94 11.23
CA SER A 53 4.14 14.62 11.52
C SER A 53 5.33 13.79 11.07
N LEU A 54 6.13 14.34 10.16
CA LEU A 54 7.39 13.73 9.71
C LEU A 54 8.41 13.52 10.85
N ARG A 55 8.23 14.20 11.99
CA ARG A 55 9.17 14.16 13.11
C ARG A 55 8.70 13.26 14.26
N VAL A 56 7.43 13.36 14.64
CA VAL A 56 6.94 12.75 15.89
C VAL A 56 5.85 11.71 15.72
N ALA A 57 5.28 11.55 14.51
CA ALA A 57 4.24 10.55 14.29
C ALA A 57 4.77 9.14 14.58
N GLN A 58 4.00 8.37 15.35
CA GLN A 58 4.32 6.98 15.68
C GLN A 58 3.74 5.99 14.66
N THR A 59 2.90 6.47 13.74
CA THR A 59 2.28 5.74 12.64
C THR A 59 3.23 5.53 11.47
N ARG A 60 4.46 5.10 11.75
CA ARG A 60 5.45 4.71 10.73
C ARG A 60 5.70 3.22 10.80
N ALA A 61 5.65 2.53 9.67
CA ALA A 61 5.69 1.06 9.64
C ALA A 61 7.07 0.50 10.05
N ALA A 62 8.17 1.10 9.59
CA ALA A 62 9.50 0.51 9.67
C ALA A 62 9.93 0.02 11.08
N PRO A 63 9.79 0.79 12.18
CA PRO A 63 10.16 0.31 13.52
C PRO A 63 9.31 -0.87 14.01
N HIS A 64 8.07 -0.97 13.53
CA HIS A 64 7.14 -2.04 13.92
C HIS A 64 7.32 -3.29 13.07
N LEU A 65 7.61 -3.15 11.77
CA LEU A 65 7.92 -4.27 10.87
C LEU A 65 9.12 -5.08 11.37
N ALA A 66 10.14 -4.41 11.90
CA ALA A 66 11.34 -5.04 12.47
C ALA A 66 11.05 -5.90 13.73
N ARG A 67 9.83 -5.86 14.26
CA ARG A 67 9.38 -6.67 15.40
C ARG A 67 8.54 -7.88 14.98
N ILE A 68 8.19 -7.98 13.70
CA ILE A 68 7.37 -9.06 13.16
C ILE A 68 8.28 -10.18 12.69
N THR A 69 8.36 -11.25 13.48
CA THR A 69 9.22 -12.43 13.21
C THR A 69 8.43 -13.66 12.76
N CYS A 70 7.09 -13.63 12.84
CA CYS A 70 6.25 -14.73 12.36
C CYS A 70 6.30 -14.85 10.82
N PRO A 71 5.95 -16.02 10.25
CA PRO A 71 5.84 -16.15 8.79
C PRO A 71 4.96 -15.07 8.17
N ALA A 72 5.40 -14.48 7.06
CA ALA A 72 4.72 -13.33 6.44
C ALA A 72 4.59 -13.43 4.92
N LEU A 73 3.45 -13.01 4.39
CA LEU A 73 3.21 -12.86 2.96
C LEU A 73 2.93 -11.38 2.65
N VAL A 74 3.73 -10.78 1.80
CA VAL A 74 3.50 -9.44 1.25
C VAL A 74 2.95 -9.60 -0.16
N LEU A 75 1.68 -9.23 -0.36
CA LEU A 75 1.00 -9.34 -1.64
C LEU A 75 0.70 -7.93 -2.18
N ASN A 76 1.22 -7.62 -3.37
CA ASN A 76 1.09 -6.32 -4.02
C ASN A 76 0.24 -6.39 -5.30
N ALA A 77 -0.46 -5.31 -5.64
CA ALA A 77 -1.18 -5.18 -6.91
C ALA A 77 -0.35 -4.35 -7.90
N GLU A 78 -0.12 -4.85 -9.12
CA GLU A 78 0.79 -4.19 -10.08
C GLU A 78 0.22 -2.90 -10.71
N ALA A 79 -1.11 -2.78 -10.75
CA ALA A 79 -1.82 -1.59 -11.22
C ALA A 79 -2.40 -0.76 -10.06
N ASP A 80 -1.86 -0.92 -8.85
CA ASP A 80 -2.22 -0.13 -7.69
C ASP A 80 -1.92 1.37 -7.93
N THR A 81 -2.81 2.22 -7.43
CA THR A 81 -2.79 3.68 -7.58
C THR A 81 -2.65 4.40 -6.24
N GLY A 82 -2.26 3.70 -5.18
CA GLY A 82 -2.04 4.24 -3.85
C GLY A 82 -0.86 3.62 -3.11
N ILE A 83 -0.48 2.39 -3.47
CA ILE A 83 0.68 1.67 -2.93
C ILE A 83 1.55 1.24 -4.10
N PHE A 84 2.80 1.69 -4.15
CA PHE A 84 3.70 1.37 -5.25
C PHE A 84 4.53 0.11 -4.94
N PRO A 85 5.05 -0.60 -5.96
CA PRO A 85 5.94 -1.74 -5.75
C PRO A 85 7.11 -1.45 -4.81
N SER A 86 7.70 -0.25 -4.84
CA SER A 86 8.75 0.14 -3.89
C SER A 86 8.27 0.19 -2.44
N ASP A 87 7.01 0.54 -2.21
CA ASP A 87 6.43 0.60 -0.86
C ASP A 87 6.21 -0.82 -0.34
N ALA A 88 5.70 -1.72 -1.18
CA ALA A 88 5.59 -3.14 -0.86
C ALA A 88 6.96 -3.79 -0.61
N GLN A 89 7.99 -3.41 -1.38
CA GLN A 89 9.37 -3.86 -1.18
C GLN A 89 9.90 -3.39 0.18
N GLN A 90 9.69 -2.13 0.54
CA GLN A 90 10.10 -1.61 1.86
C GLN A 90 9.41 -2.35 3.01
N ILE A 91 8.14 -2.74 2.84
CA ILE A 91 7.44 -3.58 3.82
C ILE A 91 8.12 -4.95 3.93
N TYR A 92 8.36 -5.61 2.78
CA TYR A 92 9.01 -6.92 2.75
C TYR A 92 10.40 -6.89 3.40
N ASP A 93 11.22 -5.92 3.03
CA ASP A 93 12.59 -5.77 3.55
C ASP A 93 12.58 -5.47 5.05
N GLY A 94 11.63 -4.65 5.51
CA GLY A 94 11.51 -4.26 6.92
C GLY A 94 11.02 -5.36 7.86
N LEU A 95 10.39 -6.42 7.36
CA LEU A 95 9.97 -7.57 8.18
C LEU A 95 11.19 -8.33 8.72
N ALA A 96 11.22 -8.56 10.04
CA ALA A 96 12.26 -9.37 10.70
C ALA A 96 12.06 -10.89 10.54
N SER A 97 10.96 -11.30 9.91
CA SER A 97 10.68 -12.70 9.62
C SER A 97 11.74 -13.32 8.69
N SER A 98 12.24 -14.49 9.07
CA SER A 98 13.08 -15.33 8.19
C SER A 98 12.26 -16.15 7.20
N ASP A 99 10.96 -16.30 7.44
CA ASP A 99 10.02 -17.01 6.56
C ASP A 99 9.04 -16.02 5.94
N LYS A 100 9.54 -15.25 4.96
CA LYS A 100 8.75 -14.23 4.27
C LYS A 100 8.72 -14.44 2.76
N THR A 101 7.55 -14.25 2.16
CA THR A 101 7.34 -14.34 0.71
C THR A 101 6.74 -13.03 0.19
N GLN A 102 7.14 -12.62 -1.00
CA GLN A 102 6.54 -11.49 -1.72
C GLN A 102 5.91 -12.02 -3.02
N VAL A 103 4.70 -11.56 -3.33
CA VAL A 103 3.98 -11.91 -4.57
C VAL A 103 3.33 -10.64 -5.12
N SER A 104 3.23 -10.53 -6.44
CA SER A 104 2.43 -9.49 -7.10
C SER A 104 1.36 -10.12 -7.99
N ILE A 105 0.21 -9.45 -8.10
CA ILE A 105 -0.90 -9.82 -8.99
C ILE A 105 -1.19 -8.62 -9.90
N ASP A 106 -1.41 -8.88 -11.19
CA ASP A 106 -1.82 -7.85 -12.15
C ASP A 106 -3.27 -7.42 -11.92
N THR A 107 -3.47 -6.45 -11.04
CA THR A 107 -4.79 -5.95 -10.67
C THR A 107 -4.71 -4.56 -10.04
N ASP A 108 -5.89 -3.99 -9.79
CA ASP A 108 -6.06 -2.71 -9.10
C ASP A 108 -5.90 -2.83 -7.57
N HIS A 109 -5.87 -1.68 -6.90
CA HIS A 109 -5.71 -1.54 -5.45
C HIS A 109 -6.67 -2.42 -4.61
N TYR A 110 -7.89 -2.66 -5.11
CA TYR A 110 -8.93 -3.41 -4.39
C TYR A 110 -9.17 -4.81 -4.98
N PHE A 111 -8.28 -5.26 -5.86
CA PHE A 111 -8.36 -6.54 -6.57
C PHE A 111 -9.69 -6.70 -7.33
N THR A 112 -10.26 -5.63 -7.86
CA THR A 112 -11.60 -5.66 -8.50
C THR A 112 -11.59 -6.13 -9.96
N THR A 113 -10.41 -6.25 -10.56
CA THR A 113 -10.25 -6.85 -11.89
C THR A 113 -10.85 -8.27 -11.90
N PRO A 114 -11.59 -8.69 -12.95
CA PRO A 114 -12.23 -10.00 -12.99
C PRO A 114 -11.25 -11.14 -12.69
N GLY A 115 -11.57 -11.96 -11.69
CA GLY A 115 -10.75 -13.11 -11.26
C GLY A 115 -9.67 -12.80 -10.22
N ALA A 116 -9.27 -11.54 -10.03
CA ALA A 116 -8.14 -11.18 -9.17
C ALA A 116 -8.37 -11.54 -7.69
N ARG A 117 -9.60 -11.43 -7.17
CA ARG A 117 -9.92 -11.88 -5.80
C ARG A 117 -9.82 -13.38 -5.61
N SER A 118 -10.21 -14.15 -6.62
CA SER A 118 -10.07 -15.61 -6.60
C SER A 118 -8.60 -16.00 -6.63
N GLU A 119 -7.80 -15.38 -7.50
CA GLU A 119 -6.35 -15.57 -7.55
C GLU A 119 -5.66 -15.19 -6.24
N GLN A 120 -6.05 -14.05 -5.64
CA GLN A 120 -5.56 -13.59 -4.35
C GLN A 120 -5.86 -14.61 -3.25
N ALA A 121 -7.11 -15.09 -3.18
CA ALA A 121 -7.55 -16.08 -2.19
C ALA A 121 -6.79 -17.40 -2.35
N ASP A 122 -6.66 -17.90 -3.58
CA ASP A 122 -5.92 -19.13 -3.88
C ASP A 122 -4.44 -19.01 -3.53
N THR A 123 -3.84 -17.85 -3.80
CA THR A 123 -2.43 -17.56 -3.47
C THR A 123 -2.21 -17.61 -1.97
N ILE A 124 -3.09 -16.94 -1.19
CA ILE A 124 -3.04 -16.97 0.27
C ILE A 124 -3.23 -18.39 0.80
N ALA A 125 -4.25 -19.12 0.32
CA ALA A 125 -4.54 -20.48 0.75
C ALA A 125 -3.37 -21.45 0.48
N LYS A 126 -2.80 -21.41 -0.72
CA LYS A 126 -1.62 -22.22 -1.09
C LYS A 126 -0.40 -21.87 -0.23
N TRP A 127 -0.22 -20.60 0.11
CA TRP A 127 0.89 -20.17 0.96
C TRP A 127 0.74 -20.67 2.40
N ILE A 128 -0.49 -20.64 2.94
CA ILE A 128 -0.82 -21.16 4.28
C ILE A 128 -0.63 -22.68 4.34
N ALA A 129 -1.16 -23.42 3.37
CA ALA A 129 -1.11 -24.90 3.35
C ALA A 129 0.31 -25.50 3.32
N LYS A 130 1.33 -24.70 2.94
CA LYS A 130 2.74 -25.11 3.00
C LYS A 130 3.32 -25.10 4.42
N ARG A 131 2.71 -24.38 5.35
CA ARG A 131 3.24 -24.12 6.71
C ARG A 131 2.39 -24.75 7.81
N TRP A 132 1.09 -24.84 7.57
CA TRP A 132 0.13 -25.40 8.50
C TRP A 132 -0.69 -26.45 7.76
N ARG A 133 -0.54 -27.70 8.19
CA ARG A 133 -1.35 -28.84 7.78
C ARG A 133 -2.11 -29.36 8.98
#